data_AF-A0A836CII7-F1
#
_entry.id   AF-A0A836CII7-F1
#
_cell.length_a   1.000
_cell.length_b   1.000
_cell.length_c   1.000
_cell.angle_alpha   90.00
_cell.angle_beta   90.00
_cell.angle_gamma   90.00
#
_symmetry.space_group_name_H-M   'P 1'
#
loop_
_entity.id
_entity.type
_entity.pdbx_description
1 polymer ?
#
loop_
_entity_poly.entity_id
_entity_poly.type
_entity_poly.pdbx_seq_one_letter_code
_entity_poly.pdbx_strand_id
1 'polypeptide(L)'
;MKKRDTVDKLMTAVQRELPLVYTAMVAERDAYMAEAVAQYLKQTGMKDCCMVVGMAHMSGIERNLKLKYGFSAAAPACELVAQPA
;
A
#
# COMPACT_ATOMS: atom_id res chain seq x y z
N MET A 1 14.59 -13.55 -5.26
CA MET A 1 14.22 -12.44 -4.35
C MET A 1 12.85 -11.91 -4.78
N LYS A 2 11.87 -11.79 -3.87
CA LYS A 2 10.53 -11.30 -4.20
C LYS A 2 10.60 -9.80 -4.54
N LYS A 3 10.38 -9.43 -5.80
CA LYS A 3 10.33 -8.02 -6.24
C LYS A 3 8.89 -7.52 -6.26
N ARG A 4 8.69 -6.23 -5.97
CA ARG A 4 7.36 -5.58 -5.99
C ARG A 4 6.63 -5.85 -7.31
N ASP A 5 7.27 -5.58 -8.45
CA ASP A 5 6.69 -5.80 -9.78
C ASP A 5 6.22 -7.25 -10.02
N THR A 6 6.94 -8.23 -9.48
CA THR A 6 6.57 -9.65 -9.62
C THR A 6 5.32 -9.95 -8.81
N VAL A 7 5.22 -9.39 -7.60
CA VAL A 7 4.05 -9.55 -6.74
C VAL A 7 2.84 -8.83 -7.36
N ASP A 8 3.01 -7.61 -7.88
CA ASP A 8 1.93 -6.84 -8.52
C ASP A 8 1.36 -7.58 -9.75
N LYS A 9 2.21 -8.17 -10.59
CA LYS A 9 1.79 -8.99 -11.73
C LYS A 9 0.98 -10.22 -11.27
N LEU A 10 1.43 -10.89 -10.21
CA LEU A 10 0.72 -12.04 -9.65
C LEU A 10 -0.64 -11.63 -9.10
N MET A 11 -0.70 -10.55 -8.30
CA MET A 11 -1.95 -10.05 -7.73
C MET A 11 -2.93 -9.61 -8.81
N THR A 12 -2.44 -9.02 -9.90
CA THR A 12 -3.25 -8.67 -11.07
C THR A 12 -3.85 -9.91 -11.74
N ALA A 13 -3.07 -10.98 -11.89
CA ALA A 13 -3.57 -12.25 -12.42
C ALA A 13 -4.65 -12.86 -11.51
N VAL A 14 -4.41 -12.87 -10.18
CA VAL A 14 -5.39 -13.35 -9.19
C VAL A 14 -6.67 -12.52 -9.23
N GLN A 15 -6.58 -11.19 -9.32
CA GLN A 15 -7.75 -10.33 -9.44
C GLN A 15 -8.57 -10.64 -10.71
N ARG A 16 -7.91 -10.92 -11.83
CA ARG A 16 -8.56 -11.24 -13.10
C ARG A 16 -9.21 -12.62 -13.08
N GLU A 17 -8.51 -13.62 -12.54
CA GLU A 17 -8.93 -15.02 -12.61
C GLU A 17 -9.87 -15.42 -11.46
N LEU A 18 -9.71 -14.83 -10.29
CA LEU A 18 -10.47 -15.13 -9.07
C LEU A 18 -10.93 -13.84 -8.37
N PRO A 19 -11.79 -13.02 -9.02
CA PRO A 19 -12.13 -11.68 -8.54
C PRO A 19 -12.79 -11.67 -7.16
N LEU A 20 -13.66 -12.65 -6.86
CA LEU A 20 -14.32 -12.75 -5.55
C LEU A 20 -13.33 -13.07 -4.43
N VAL A 21 -12.38 -13.98 -4.69
CA VAL A 21 -11.31 -14.34 -3.75
C VAL A 21 -10.40 -13.14 -3.52
N TYR A 22 -9.99 -12.47 -4.59
CA TYR A 22 -9.18 -11.25 -4.49
C TYR A 22 -9.89 -10.18 -3.65
N THR A 23 -11.19 -10.01 -3.86
CA THR A 23 -11.98 -9.00 -3.13
C THR A 23 -11.97 -9.29 -1.63
N ALA A 24 -12.37 -10.50 -1.24
CA ALA A 24 -12.48 -10.91 0.15
C ALA A 24 -11.11 -10.95 0.87
N MET A 25 -10.06 -11.41 0.19
CA MET A 25 -8.76 -11.61 0.83
C MET A 25 -7.86 -10.38 0.83
N VAL A 26 -8.05 -9.46 -0.13
CA VAL A 26 -7.10 -8.39 -0.41
C VAL A 26 -7.80 -7.03 -0.50
N ALA A 27 -8.74 -6.86 -1.42
CA ALA A 27 -9.29 -5.53 -1.72
C ALA A 27 -9.98 -4.88 -0.52
N GLU A 28 -10.77 -5.66 0.24
CA GLU A 28 -11.44 -5.18 1.45
C GLU A 28 -10.44 -4.77 2.53
N ARG A 29 -9.37 -5.56 2.71
CA ARG A 29 -8.29 -5.26 3.67
C ARG A 29 -7.50 -4.02 3.27
N ASP A 30 -7.23 -3.84 1.98
CA ASP A 30 -6.56 -2.64 1.45
C ASP A 30 -7.38 -1.39 1.72
N ALA A 31 -8.70 -1.45 1.49
CA ALA A 31 -9.60 -0.35 1.77
C ALA A 31 -9.62 0.00 3.27
N TYR A 32 -9.74 -1.01 4.13
CA TYR A 32 -9.71 -0.84 5.58
C TYR A 32 -8.39 -0.22 6.07
N MET A 33 -7.24 -0.73 5.59
CA MET A 33 -5.93 -0.19 5.99
C MET A 33 -5.73 1.26 5.54
N ALA A 34 -6.15 1.60 4.32
CA ALA A 34 -6.11 2.98 3.83
C ALA A 34 -6.99 3.91 4.67
N GLU A 35 -8.20 3.46 5.02
CA GLU A 35 -9.11 4.22 5.88
C GLU A 35 -8.52 4.44 7.29
N ALA A 36 -7.99 3.39 7.92
CA ALA A 36 -7.41 3.49 9.25
C ALA A 36 -6.27 4.53 9.32
N VAL A 37 -5.41 4.55 8.30
CA VAL A 37 -4.29 5.51 8.21
C VAL A 37 -4.81 6.93 7.98
N ALA A 38 -5.78 7.11 7.08
CA ALA A 38 -6.37 8.41 6.82
C ALA A 38 -7.05 8.98 8.07
N GLN A 39 -7.77 8.14 8.83
CA GLN A 39 -8.37 8.52 10.10
C GLN A 39 -7.31 8.87 11.15
N TYR A 40 -6.25 8.06 11.28
CA TYR A 40 -5.16 8.32 12.20
C TYR A 40 -4.45 9.65 11.91
N LEU A 41 -4.11 9.93 10.66
CA LEU A 41 -3.51 11.21 10.25
C LEU A 41 -4.44 12.39 10.56
N LYS A 42 -5.75 12.24 10.28
CA LYS A 42 -6.76 13.26 10.60
C LYS A 42 -6.87 13.53 12.10
N GLN A 43 -6.86 12.49 12.93
CA GLN A 43 -7.01 12.60 14.39
C GLN A 43 -5.77 13.19 15.06
N THR A 44 -4.58 12.81 14.59
CA THR A 44 -3.31 13.24 15.17
C THR A 44 -2.81 14.57 14.60
N GLY A 45 -3.32 15.00 13.44
CA GLY A 45 -2.81 16.17 12.72
C GLY A 45 -1.44 15.96 12.08
N MET A 46 -0.92 14.72 12.08
CA MET A 46 0.33 14.39 11.40
C MET A 46 0.15 14.45 9.87
N LYS A 47 1.23 14.75 9.16
CA LYS A 47 1.25 14.85 7.70
C LYS A 47 1.74 13.58 7.03
N ASP A 48 2.57 12.81 7.73
CA ASP A 48 3.25 11.63 7.21
C ASP A 48 3.00 10.42 8.11
N CYS A 49 2.90 9.24 7.51
CA CYS A 49 2.78 7.96 8.20
C CYS A 49 3.66 6.92 7.48
N CYS A 50 4.45 6.17 8.25
CA CYS A 50 5.18 5.03 7.73
C CYS A 50 4.40 3.75 8.04
N MET A 51 4.09 2.98 7.00
CA MET A 51 3.38 1.71 7.13
C MET A 51 4.30 0.53 6.80
N VAL A 52 4.25 -0.51 7.62
CA VAL A 52 4.87 -1.80 7.32
C VAL A 52 3.79 -2.77 6.90
N VAL A 53 3.76 -3.12 5.62
CA VAL A 53 2.72 -3.97 5.02
C VAL A 53 3.32 -5.06 4.15
N GLY A 54 2.55 -6.13 3.91
CA GLY A 54 2.91 -7.13 2.91
C GLY A 54 2.88 -6.54 1.51
N MET A 55 3.85 -6.90 0.66
CA MET A 55 3.98 -6.37 -0.71
C MET A 55 2.71 -6.47 -1.55
N ALA A 56 1.89 -7.50 -1.34
CA ALA A 56 0.62 -7.72 -2.06
C ALA A 56 -0.42 -6.60 -1.83
N HIS A 57 -0.30 -5.85 -0.72
CA HIS A 57 -1.24 -4.80 -0.34
C HIS A 57 -0.80 -3.41 -0.81
N MET A 58 0.48 -3.22 -1.15
CA MET A 58 1.07 -1.89 -1.39
C MET A 58 0.28 -1.10 -2.44
N SER A 59 0.09 -1.67 -3.62
CA SER A 59 -0.58 -1.00 -4.75
C SER A 59 -2.07 -0.72 -4.46
N GLY A 60 -2.75 -1.60 -3.73
CA GLY A 60 -4.15 -1.41 -3.35
C GLY A 60 -4.34 -0.33 -2.28
N ILE A 61 -3.47 -0.28 -1.28
CA ILE A 61 -3.46 0.77 -0.25
C ILE A 61 -3.14 2.12 -0.89
N GLU A 62 -2.06 2.22 -1.67
CA GLU A 62 -1.67 3.46 -2.37
C GLU A 62 -2.82 3.99 -3.25
N ARG A 63 -3.49 3.11 -3.99
CA ARG A 63 -4.65 3.47 -4.81
C ARG A 63 -5.81 4.00 -3.97
N ASN A 64 -6.17 3.32 -2.87
CA ASN A 64 -7.26 3.76 -2.00
C ASN A 64 -6.94 5.10 -1.33
N LEU A 65 -5.71 5.26 -0.80
CA LEU A 65 -5.23 6.50 -0.20
C LEU A 65 -5.31 7.68 -1.18
N LYS A 66 -4.86 7.48 -2.41
CA LYS A 66 -4.90 8.51 -3.47
C LYS A 66 -6.32 8.86 -3.88
N LEU A 67 -7.13 7.87 -4.23
CA LEU A 67 -8.45 8.11 -4.82
C LEU A 67 -9.49 8.58 -3.80
N LYS A 68 -9.42 8.09 -2.54
CA LYS A 68 -10.44 8.40 -1.53
C LYS A 68 -10.05 9.54 -0.60
N TYR A 69 -8.76 9.73 -0.33
CA TYR A 69 -8.30 10.64 0.72
C TYR A 69 -7.28 11.67 0.23
N GLY A 70 -6.85 11.60 -1.05
CA GLY A 70 -5.91 12.55 -1.63
C GLY A 70 -4.47 12.40 -1.15
N PHE A 71 -4.13 11.32 -0.44
CA PHE A 71 -2.76 11.05 -0.01
C PHE A 71 -1.94 10.44 -1.15
N SER A 72 -0.63 10.64 -1.10
CA SER A 72 0.31 10.04 -2.05
C SER A 72 1.53 9.50 -1.33
N ALA A 73 2.19 8.51 -1.91
CA ALA A 73 3.47 8.05 -1.39
C ALA A 73 4.45 9.22 -1.38
N ALA A 74 5.09 9.46 -0.23
CA ALA A 74 6.17 10.43 -0.14
C ALA A 74 7.27 10.05 -1.14
N ALA A 75 7.86 11.05 -1.79
CA ALA A 75 9.08 10.82 -2.56
C ALA A 75 10.11 10.15 -1.65
N PRO A 76 10.91 9.19 -2.14
CA PRO A 76 11.93 8.56 -1.31
C PRO A 76 12.91 9.64 -0.83
N ALA A 77 12.74 10.07 0.42
CA ALA A 77 13.61 11.03 1.09
C ALA A 77 14.90 10.37 1.61
N CYS A 78 14.99 9.04 1.51
CA CYS A 78 16.12 8.27 1.98
C CYS A 78 17.06 8.00 0.81
N GLU A 79 18.05 8.88 0.62
CA GLU A 79 19.30 8.46 -0.01
C GLU A 79 19.90 7.37 0.90
N LEU A 80 20.05 6.16 0.36
CA LEU A 80 20.82 5.11 1.01
C LEU A 80 22.25 5.61 1.16
N VAL A 81 22.59 6.20 2.30
CA VAL A 81 23.98 6.37 2.69
C VAL A 81 24.51 4.96 2.89
N ALA A 82 25.25 4.46 1.89
CA ALA A 82 25.92 3.18 1.99
C ALA A 82 26.79 3.21 3.25
N GLN A 83 26.42 2.42 4.25
CA GLN A 83 27.29 2.24 5.41
C GLN A 83 28.56 1.52 4.92
N PRO A 84 29.75 2.07 5.16
CA PRO A 84 30.99 1.36 4.86
C PRO A 84 31.03 0.07 5.68
N ALA A 85 31.53 -0.99 5.04
CA ALA A 85 31.65 -2.34 5.57
C ALA A 85 32.52 -2.40 6.84
#